data_AF-A0A7W1YQC2-F1
#
_entry.id   AF-A0A7W1YQC2-F1
#
_cell.length_a   1.000
_cell.length_b   1.000
_cell.length_c   1.000
_cell.angle_alpha   90.00
_cell.angle_beta   90.00
_cell.angle_gamma   90.00
#
_symmetry.space_group_name_H-M   'P 1'
#
loop_
_entity.id
_entity.type
_entity.pdbx_description
1 polymer ?
#
loop_
_entity_poly.entity_id
_entity_poly.type
_entity_poly.pdbx_seq_one_letter_code
_entity_poly.pdbx_strand_id
1 'polypeptide(L)'
;MPRFPLLEQLTLPATFSHYVPGNLHPDGHRYLPLLLWKLANGLEIGIVDRHHIIDPSCVGEQGEIGIVFLLSTITLQPPDMQRQGLEPERRSAGRVSTAPAAYGRVLHVPSWEEERGNLSYEYLYTELLLDIGLGIVGVRTAMTATDLQSTLGKERLEAGDWITVGQSRIDILQFSPRVQRLPQGGAHEHA
;
A
#
# COMPACT_ATOMS: atom_id res chain seq x y z
N MET A 1 1.50 11.32 -12.04
CA MET A 1 2.19 11.13 -10.75
C MET A 1 3.51 10.40 -11.03
N PRO A 2 4.65 10.78 -10.44
CA PRO A 2 5.91 10.06 -10.67
C PRO A 2 5.78 8.60 -10.22
N ARG A 3 6.37 7.69 -11.00
CA ARG A 3 6.41 6.24 -10.71
C ARG A 3 7.11 6.00 -9.38
N PHE A 4 6.57 5.09 -8.55
CA PHE A 4 7.24 4.69 -7.32
C PHE A 4 8.51 3.89 -7.67
N PRO A 5 9.70 4.26 -7.16
CA PRO A 5 10.99 3.77 -7.66
C PRO A 5 11.24 2.28 -7.38
N LEU A 6 10.61 1.73 -6.33
CA LEU A 6 10.79 0.34 -5.90
C LEU A 6 9.51 -0.51 -6.07
N LEU A 7 8.76 -0.24 -7.15
CA LEU A 7 7.48 -0.92 -7.45
C LEU A 7 7.59 -2.45 -7.39
N GLU A 8 8.64 -3.03 -7.97
CA GLU A 8 8.83 -4.49 -8.06
C GLU A 8 9.06 -5.15 -6.69
N GLN A 9 9.34 -4.38 -5.64
CA GLN A 9 9.54 -4.87 -4.28
C GLN A 9 8.24 -4.82 -3.44
N LEU A 10 7.16 -4.27 -4.00
CA LEU A 10 5.87 -4.19 -3.32
C LEU A 10 5.13 -5.53 -3.46
N THR A 11 5.10 -6.29 -2.38
CA THR A 11 4.64 -7.68 -2.34
C THR A 11 3.71 -7.90 -1.16
N LEU A 12 2.48 -7.37 -1.22
CA LEU A 12 1.45 -7.68 -0.23
C LEU A 12 0.55 -8.82 -0.75
N PRO A 13 0.60 -10.03 -0.16
CA PRO A 13 -0.28 -11.11 -0.54
C PRO A 13 -1.74 -10.80 -0.20
N ALA A 14 -2.62 -10.92 -1.18
CA ALA A 14 -4.03 -10.63 -1.04
C ALA A 14 -4.89 -11.48 -1.97
N THR A 15 -6.17 -11.60 -1.64
CA THR A 15 -7.21 -12.11 -2.55
C THR A 15 -8.04 -10.93 -3.03
N PHE A 16 -8.24 -10.78 -4.34
CA PHE A 16 -9.16 -9.79 -4.87
C PHE A 16 -10.60 -10.25 -4.59
N SER A 17 -11.22 -9.76 -3.53
CA SER A 17 -12.49 -10.32 -3.04
C SER A 17 -13.68 -9.85 -3.86
N HIS A 18 -13.76 -8.56 -4.17
CA HIS A 18 -14.89 -7.97 -4.89
C HIS A 18 -14.49 -6.71 -5.66
N TYR A 19 -15.17 -6.49 -6.77
CA TYR A 19 -15.16 -5.23 -7.52
C TYR A 19 -16.48 -4.49 -7.30
N VAL A 20 -16.42 -3.29 -6.73
CA VAL A 20 -17.59 -2.43 -6.54
C VAL A 20 -17.57 -1.34 -7.61
N PRO A 21 -18.47 -1.39 -8.62
CA PRO A 21 -18.52 -0.35 -9.64
C PRO A 21 -18.92 0.98 -8.99
N GLY A 22 -18.26 2.07 -9.39
CA GLY A 22 -18.68 3.38 -8.95
C GLY A 22 -20.07 3.74 -9.48
N ASN A 23 -20.79 4.53 -8.69
CA ASN A 23 -22.14 5.01 -9.04
C ASN A 23 -22.10 5.81 -10.34
N LEU A 24 -23.18 5.76 -11.11
CA LEU A 24 -23.33 6.63 -12.28
C LEU A 24 -23.66 8.04 -11.80
N HIS A 25 -22.84 9.02 -12.17
CA HIS A 25 -23.12 10.42 -11.95
C HIS A 25 -24.15 10.91 -12.98
N PRO A 26 -25.00 11.90 -12.67
CA PRO A 26 -26.03 12.40 -13.60
C PRO A 26 -25.51 12.93 -14.94
N ASP A 27 -24.21 13.23 -15.07
CA ASP A 27 -23.56 13.61 -16.32
C ASP A 27 -23.19 12.42 -17.23
N GLY A 28 -23.45 11.18 -16.79
CA GLY A 28 -23.15 9.96 -17.52
C GLY A 28 -21.78 9.33 -17.24
N HIS A 29 -20.92 9.97 -16.44
CA HIS A 29 -19.65 9.38 -16.00
C HIS A 29 -19.85 8.54 -14.72
N ARG A 30 -19.03 7.51 -14.51
CA ARG A 30 -19.03 6.76 -13.23
C ARG A 30 -18.04 7.35 -12.25
N TYR A 31 -18.40 7.34 -10.97
CA TYR A 31 -17.42 7.48 -9.91
C TYR A 31 -16.36 6.37 -10.00
N LEU A 32 -15.21 6.58 -9.39
CA LEU A 32 -14.12 5.61 -9.42
C LEU A 32 -14.51 4.33 -8.66
N PRO A 33 -14.17 3.15 -9.20
CA PRO A 33 -14.52 1.88 -8.56
C PRO A 33 -13.71 1.65 -7.29
N LEU A 34 -14.29 0.85 -6.39
CA LEU A 34 -13.65 0.40 -5.16
C LEU A 34 -13.31 -1.09 -5.30
N LEU A 35 -12.02 -1.41 -5.15
CA LEU A 35 -11.51 -2.77 -5.14
C LEU A 35 -11.42 -3.26 -3.70
N LEU A 36 -12.00 -4.43 -3.41
CA LEU A 36 -11.93 -5.03 -2.08
C LEU A 36 -10.89 -6.15 -2.08
N TRP A 37 -10.01 -6.13 -1.10
CA TRP A 37 -8.89 -7.06 -0.97
C TRP A 37 -8.92 -7.72 0.40
N LYS A 38 -8.91 -9.05 0.40
CA LYS A 38 -8.81 -9.83 1.64
C LYS A 38 -7.37 -10.24 1.88
N LEU A 39 -6.84 -9.87 3.03
CA LEU A 39 -5.48 -10.20 3.47
C LEU A 39 -5.45 -11.53 4.22
N ALA A 40 -4.26 -12.11 4.36
CA ALA A 40 -4.06 -13.41 5.03
C ALA A 40 -4.50 -13.41 6.51
N ASN A 41 -4.43 -12.26 7.18
CA ASN A 41 -4.89 -12.08 8.56
C ASN A 41 -6.41 -11.88 8.68
N GLY A 42 -7.15 -11.96 7.58
CA GLY A 42 -8.61 -11.80 7.54
C GLY A 42 -9.08 -10.34 7.43
N LEU A 43 -8.18 -9.36 7.51
CA LEU A 43 -8.54 -7.95 7.28
C LEU A 43 -8.97 -7.77 5.81
N GLU A 44 -10.04 -7.01 5.60
CA GLU A 44 -10.47 -6.58 4.27
C GLU A 44 -10.18 -5.08 4.10
N ILE A 45 -9.45 -4.75 3.04
CA ILE A 45 -9.10 -3.38 2.69
C ILE A 45 -9.76 -2.97 1.37
N GLY A 46 -10.22 -1.72 1.31
CA GLY A 46 -10.83 -1.11 0.13
C GLY A 46 -9.87 -0.10 -0.48
N ILE A 47 -9.59 -0.25 -1.77
CA ILE A 47 -8.69 0.65 -2.51
C ILE A 47 -9.45 1.21 -3.72
N VAL A 48 -9.48 2.53 -3.86
CA VAL A 48 -10.11 3.17 -5.02
C VAL A 48 -9.18 3.04 -6.21
N ASP A 49 -9.64 2.39 -7.29
CA ASP A 49 -8.84 2.24 -8.50
C ASP A 49 -8.97 3.47 -9.39
N ARG A 50 -8.18 4.49 -9.08
CA ARG A 50 -8.20 5.77 -9.81
C ARG A 50 -7.60 5.69 -11.20
N HIS A 51 -6.81 4.65 -11.43
CA HIS A 51 -5.99 4.51 -12.62
C HIS A 51 -6.47 3.35 -13.51
N HIS A 52 -7.53 2.64 -13.09
CA HIS A 52 -8.10 1.48 -13.79
C HIS A 52 -7.03 0.44 -14.12
N ILE A 53 -6.13 0.17 -13.18
CA ILE A 53 -4.98 -0.72 -13.39
C ILE A 53 -5.39 -2.18 -13.23
N ILE A 54 -6.44 -2.45 -12.45
CA ILE A 54 -6.82 -3.82 -12.11
C ILE A 54 -7.96 -4.29 -12.99
N ASP A 55 -7.77 -5.43 -13.66
CA ASP A 55 -8.83 -6.09 -14.41
C ASP A 55 -9.91 -6.65 -13.44
N PRO A 56 -11.17 -6.21 -13.54
CA PRO A 56 -12.26 -6.74 -12.72
C PRO A 56 -12.51 -8.24 -12.91
N SER A 57 -12.03 -8.84 -14.02
CA SER A 57 -12.16 -10.29 -14.25
C SER A 57 -11.36 -11.14 -13.26
N CYS A 58 -10.35 -10.54 -12.61
CA CYS A 58 -9.52 -11.21 -11.61
C CYS A 58 -10.18 -11.37 -10.23
N VAL A 59 -11.45 -11.00 -10.06
CA VAL A 59 -12.17 -11.21 -8.79
C VAL A 59 -12.16 -12.70 -8.42
N GLY A 60 -11.78 -12.99 -7.18
CA GLY A 60 -11.58 -14.34 -6.64
C GLY A 60 -10.14 -14.82 -6.72
N GLU A 61 -9.28 -14.17 -7.50
CA GLU A 61 -7.88 -14.56 -7.63
C GLU A 61 -7.05 -14.16 -6.41
N GLN A 62 -6.10 -15.03 -6.06
CA GLN A 62 -5.08 -14.77 -5.04
C GLN A 62 -3.79 -14.35 -5.73
N GLY A 63 -3.08 -13.38 -5.17
CA GLY A 63 -1.86 -12.86 -5.78
C GLY A 63 -1.12 -11.93 -4.86
N GLU A 64 -0.23 -11.14 -5.44
CA GLU A 64 0.49 -10.07 -4.76
C GLU A 64 0.02 -8.74 -5.31
N ILE A 65 -0.37 -7.83 -4.42
CA ILE A 65 -0.67 -6.44 -4.76
C ILE A 65 0.51 -5.55 -4.38
N GLY A 66 0.84 -4.62 -5.28
CA GLY A 66 1.75 -3.53 -4.97
C GLY A 66 0.95 -2.30 -4.60
N ILE A 67 1.02 -1.87 -3.33
CA ILE A 67 0.27 -0.72 -2.82
C ILE A 67 1.19 0.34 -2.23
N VAL A 68 0.75 1.60 -2.29
CA VAL A 68 1.45 2.74 -1.69
C VAL A 68 0.51 3.54 -0.80
N PHE A 69 0.94 3.78 0.44
CA PHE A 69 0.32 4.69 1.39
C PHE A 69 0.76 6.13 1.07
N LEU A 70 -0.16 6.95 0.59
CA LEU A 70 0.04 8.33 0.18
C LEU A 70 -0.48 9.31 1.24
N LEU A 71 0.15 10.49 1.28
CA LEU A 71 -0.26 11.61 2.13
C LEU A 71 -0.29 11.24 3.62
N SER A 72 0.58 10.32 4.01
CA SER A 72 0.55 9.68 5.31
C SER A 72 1.23 10.53 6.38
N THR A 73 0.70 10.47 7.60
CA THR A 73 1.43 10.86 8.81
C THR A 73 2.35 9.72 9.25
N ILE A 74 3.57 10.03 9.67
CA ILE A 74 4.53 9.05 10.18
C ILE A 74 4.85 9.36 11.65
N THR A 75 4.93 8.32 12.49
CA THR A 75 5.45 8.41 13.87
C THR A 75 6.43 7.27 14.14
N LEU A 76 7.47 7.51 14.95
CA LEU A 76 8.35 6.42 15.42
C LEU A 76 7.62 5.55 16.44
N GLN A 77 7.79 4.24 16.33
CA GLN A 77 7.36 3.30 17.36
C GLN A 77 8.44 3.22 18.45
N PRO A 78 8.09 3.39 19.74
CA PRO A 78 9.04 3.20 20.81
C PRO A 78 9.44 1.71 20.92
N PRO A 79 10.66 1.39 21.39
CA PRO A 79 11.20 0.02 21.39
C PRO A 79 10.30 -1.05 22.01
N ASP A 80 9.57 -0.70 23.07
CA ASP A 80 8.66 -1.60 23.80
C ASP A 80 7.30 -1.82 23.13
N MET A 81 7.00 -1.06 22.07
CA MET A 81 5.73 -1.14 21.33
C MET A 81 5.92 -1.51 19.85
N GLN A 82 7.14 -1.87 19.45
CA GLN A 82 7.46 -2.24 18.07
C GLN A 82 6.61 -3.42 17.62
N ARG A 83 5.84 -3.19 16.56
CA ARG A 83 4.96 -4.19 15.96
C ARG A 83 4.85 -4.01 14.46
N GLN A 84 4.39 -5.08 13.82
CA GLN A 84 4.06 -5.12 12.40
C GLN A 84 2.58 -5.40 12.21
N GLY A 85 2.00 -4.92 11.12
CA GLY A 85 0.67 -5.27 10.66
C GLY A 85 -0.15 -4.07 10.22
N LEU A 86 -1.42 -4.35 9.91
CA LEU A 86 -2.41 -3.34 9.58
C LEU A 86 -3.52 -3.36 10.62
N GLU A 87 -3.90 -2.19 11.10
CA GLU A 87 -5.02 -2.00 12.00
C GLU A 87 -6.11 -1.18 11.28
N PRO A 88 -7.36 -1.68 11.19
CA PRO A 88 -8.44 -0.93 10.56
C PRO A 88 -8.73 0.37 11.34
N GLU A 89 -9.35 1.35 10.68
CA GLU A 89 -9.79 2.54 11.39
C GLU A 89 -10.79 2.15 12.49
N ARG A 90 -10.77 2.83 13.64
CA ARG A 90 -11.67 2.49 14.78
C ARG A 90 -13.16 2.45 14.40
N ARG A 91 -13.56 3.20 13.37
CA ARG A 91 -14.94 3.25 12.86
C ARG A 91 -15.29 2.10 11.91
N SER A 92 -14.31 1.29 11.53
CA SER A 92 -14.41 0.19 10.56
C SER A 92 -14.43 -1.19 11.23
N ALA A 93 -14.67 -1.28 12.55
CA ALA A 93 -14.77 -2.56 13.24
C ALA A 93 -15.82 -3.48 12.57
N GLY A 94 -15.36 -4.57 11.95
CA GLY A 94 -16.19 -5.50 11.18
C GLY A 94 -16.60 -5.03 9.78
N ARG A 95 -15.95 -4.00 9.23
CA ARG A 95 -16.19 -3.44 7.89
C ARG A 95 -14.89 -3.36 7.10
N VAL A 96 -15.00 -3.17 5.79
CA VAL A 96 -13.87 -2.87 4.89
C VAL A 96 -13.15 -1.61 5.38
N SER A 97 -11.84 -1.69 5.55
CA SER A 97 -10.99 -0.54 5.92
C SER A 97 -10.46 0.15 4.67
N THR A 98 -10.51 1.48 4.61
CA THR A 98 -10.06 2.24 3.42
C THR A 98 -8.80 3.09 3.67
N ALA A 99 -8.44 3.25 4.93
CA ALA A 99 -7.30 3.99 5.44
C ALA A 99 -6.76 3.33 6.73
N PRO A 100 -6.41 2.03 6.71
CA PRO A 100 -5.82 1.36 7.87
C PRO A 100 -4.53 2.05 8.31
N ALA A 101 -4.25 2.01 9.61
CA ALA A 101 -2.92 2.33 10.10
C ALA A 101 -1.98 1.16 9.79
N ALA A 102 -0.79 1.46 9.28
CA ALA A 102 0.25 0.48 9.02
C ALA A 102 1.38 0.59 10.05
N TYR A 103 1.77 -0.54 10.60
CA TYR A 103 2.88 -0.67 11.54
C TYR A 103 3.94 -1.53 10.88
N GLY A 104 5.19 -1.07 10.89
CA GLY A 104 6.24 -1.84 10.26
C GLY A 104 7.64 -1.31 10.50
N ARG A 105 8.60 -2.04 9.93
CA ARG A 105 10.01 -1.67 9.91
C ARG A 105 10.38 -1.16 8.53
N VAL A 106 11.04 0.00 8.49
CA VAL A 106 11.55 0.59 7.25
C VAL A 106 12.64 -0.32 6.69
N LEU A 107 12.49 -0.73 5.43
CA LEU A 107 13.49 -1.55 4.73
C LEU A 107 14.47 -0.69 3.94
N HIS A 108 13.96 0.36 3.30
CA HIS A 108 14.74 1.22 2.41
C HIS A 108 14.06 2.57 2.22
N VAL A 109 14.85 3.64 2.05
CA VAL A 109 14.37 5.01 1.79
C VAL A 109 14.99 5.51 0.48
N PRO A 110 14.42 5.12 -0.69
CA PRO A 110 15.02 5.39 -2.00
C PRO A 110 15.04 6.87 -2.38
N SER A 111 14.06 7.64 -1.91
CA SER A 111 13.91 9.05 -2.26
C SER A 111 13.80 9.86 -0.99
N TRP A 112 14.68 10.84 -0.88
CA TRP A 112 14.76 11.78 0.21
C TRP A 112 15.17 13.13 -0.36
N GLU A 113 14.29 14.12 -0.29
CA GLU A 113 14.61 15.47 -0.74
C GLU A 113 14.86 16.38 0.47
N GLU A 114 16.10 16.86 0.56
CA GLU A 114 16.48 17.95 1.46
C GLU A 114 15.98 19.25 0.85
N GLU A 115 15.31 20.10 1.64
CA GLU A 115 14.90 21.44 1.20
C GLU A 115 16.14 22.27 0.84
N ARG A 116 16.52 22.29 -0.44
CA ARG A 116 17.64 23.08 -0.96
C ARG A 116 17.10 24.23 -1.79
N GLY A 117 16.96 25.38 -1.13
CA GLY A 117 16.95 26.73 -1.73
C GLY A 117 16.01 26.97 -2.92
N ASN A 118 14.94 27.73 -2.68
CA ASN A 118 14.21 28.56 -3.66
C ASN A 118 13.87 27.95 -5.04
N LEU A 119 13.67 26.63 -5.15
CA LEU A 119 13.00 26.08 -6.31
C LEU A 119 11.49 26.04 -6.06
N SER A 120 10.79 27.00 -6.67
CA SER A 120 9.35 26.98 -6.78
C SER A 120 8.94 25.74 -7.58
N TYR A 121 8.23 24.80 -6.92
CA TYR A 121 7.47 23.67 -7.47
C TYR A 121 8.07 22.25 -7.44
N GLU A 122 9.25 22.00 -6.85
CA GLU A 122 9.63 20.61 -6.54
C GLU A 122 8.93 20.19 -5.24
N TYR A 123 7.92 19.32 -5.39
CA TYR A 123 7.18 18.77 -4.27
C TYR A 123 8.14 17.92 -3.44
N LEU A 124 8.56 18.41 -2.28
CA LEU A 124 9.38 17.64 -1.34
C LEU A 124 8.57 16.43 -0.86
N TYR A 125 9.00 15.22 -1.19
CA TYR A 125 8.41 14.00 -0.67
C TYR A 125 9.47 12.98 -0.26
N THR A 126 9.14 12.22 0.79
CA THR A 126 9.93 11.06 1.22
C THR A 126 9.23 9.79 0.74
N GLU A 127 10.00 8.88 0.15
CA GLU A 127 9.53 7.54 -0.22
C GLU A 127 10.29 6.48 0.54
N LEU A 128 9.57 5.44 0.98
CA LEU A 128 10.17 4.30 1.67
C LEU A 128 9.43 3.00 1.40
N LEU A 129 10.14 1.90 1.63
CA LEU A 129 9.59 0.55 1.76
C LEU A 129 9.35 0.22 3.23
N LEU A 130 8.17 -0.29 3.52
CA LEU A 130 7.76 -0.68 4.87
C LEU A 130 7.41 -2.18 4.88
N ASP A 131 8.12 -2.94 5.71
CA ASP A 131 7.76 -4.31 6.01
C ASP A 131 6.73 -4.33 7.14
N ILE A 132 5.51 -4.73 6.79
CA ILE A 132 4.37 -4.82 7.71
C ILE A 132 4.12 -6.26 8.20
N GLY A 133 5.07 -7.17 8.02
CA GLY A 133 5.04 -8.57 8.48
C GLY A 133 4.12 -9.48 7.66
N LEU A 134 3.12 -8.92 6.99
CA LEU A 134 2.27 -9.61 6.01
C LEU A 134 2.83 -9.51 4.58
N GLY A 135 3.71 -8.53 4.34
CA GLY A 135 4.23 -8.18 3.01
C GLY A 135 4.90 -6.82 3.04
N ILE A 136 5.36 -6.36 1.87
CA ILE A 136 6.06 -5.08 1.72
C ILE A 136 5.14 -4.08 1.03
N VAL A 137 5.00 -2.89 1.62
CA VAL A 137 4.20 -1.78 1.08
C VAL A 137 5.07 -0.54 0.87
N GLY A 138 4.67 0.33 -0.06
CA GLY A 138 5.31 1.62 -0.25
C GLY A 138 4.68 2.68 0.61
N VAL A 139 5.45 3.70 0.98
CA VAL A 139 4.93 4.91 1.62
C VAL A 139 5.49 6.10 0.87
N ARG A 140 4.64 7.07 0.54
CA ARG A 140 5.03 8.39 0.04
C ARG A 140 4.37 9.45 0.91
N THR A 141 5.17 10.22 1.61
CA THR A 141 4.71 11.30 2.49
C THR A 141 5.26 12.64 2.03
N ALA A 142 4.50 13.70 2.29
CA ALA A 142 4.95 15.08 2.11
C ALA A 142 5.73 15.61 3.33
N MET A 143 5.95 14.78 4.36
CA MET A 143 6.83 15.17 5.48
C MET A 143 8.25 15.40 4.96
N THR A 144 8.70 16.63 5.16
CA THR A 144 10.06 17.10 4.84
C THR A 144 11.03 16.79 5.98
N ALA A 145 12.32 17.03 5.76
CA ALA A 145 13.34 16.94 6.82
C ALA A 145 12.99 17.79 8.06
N THR A 146 12.45 19.01 7.84
CA THR A 146 12.02 19.92 8.92
C THR A 146 10.85 19.35 9.71
N ASP A 147 9.88 18.74 9.02
CA ASP A 147 8.73 18.08 9.66
C ASP A 147 9.16 16.85 10.45
N LEU A 148 10.13 16.09 9.94
CA LEU A 148 10.64 14.89 10.58
C LEU A 148 11.47 15.22 11.82
N GLN A 149 12.32 16.25 11.76
CA GLN A 149 13.08 16.68 12.94
C GLN A 149 12.14 17.17 14.05
N SER A 150 11.12 17.97 13.70
CA SER A 150 10.17 18.51 14.68
C SER A 150 9.18 17.46 15.22
N THR A 151 8.76 16.49 14.39
CA THR A 151 7.74 15.49 14.76
C THR A 151 8.33 14.20 15.31
N LEU A 152 9.46 13.75 14.76
CA LEU A 152 10.11 12.48 15.12
C LEU A 152 11.37 12.65 15.96
N GLY A 153 11.91 13.87 16.08
CA GLY A 153 13.20 14.11 16.72
C GLY A 153 14.39 13.55 15.92
N LYS A 154 14.18 13.18 14.65
CA LYS A 154 15.19 12.66 13.74
C LYS A 154 15.20 13.47 12.45
N GLU A 155 16.40 13.78 11.98
CA GLU A 155 16.59 14.50 10.71
C GLU A 155 16.15 13.66 9.52
N ARG A 156 16.22 12.33 9.64
CA ARG A 156 15.92 11.38 8.55
C ARG A 156 15.38 10.04 9.06
N LEU A 157 14.50 9.43 8.25
CA LEU A 157 14.10 8.02 8.38
C LEU A 157 15.13 7.10 7.72
N GLU A 158 15.44 6.01 8.37
CA GLU A 158 16.49 5.08 7.95
C GLU A 158 15.99 3.64 7.92
N ALA A 159 16.69 2.78 7.18
CA ALA A 159 16.44 1.35 7.25
C ALA A 159 16.63 0.84 8.70
N GLY A 160 15.67 0.05 9.18
CA GLY A 160 15.62 -0.44 10.56
C GLY A 160 14.75 0.39 11.50
N ASP A 161 14.37 1.62 11.13
CA ASP A 161 13.42 2.40 11.92
C ASP A 161 12.06 1.70 11.98
N TRP A 162 11.44 1.72 13.16
CA TRP A 162 10.09 1.21 13.34
C TRP A 162 9.12 2.37 13.33
N ILE A 163 8.16 2.34 12.41
CA ILE A 163 7.23 3.45 12.19
C ILE A 163 5.78 3.01 12.19
N THR A 164 4.91 3.94 12.59
CA THR A 164 3.48 3.88 12.31
C THR A 164 3.18 4.85 11.19
N VAL A 165 2.38 4.41 10.24
CA VAL A 165 1.89 5.18 9.10
C VAL A 165 0.37 5.27 9.25
N GLY A 166 -0.16 6.49 9.28
CA GLY A 166 -1.58 6.74 9.50
C GLY A 166 -2.14 7.81 8.57
N GLN A 167 -3.47 7.96 8.60
CA GLN A 167 -4.21 8.97 7.82
C GLN A 167 -3.92 8.91 6.31
N SER A 168 -3.64 7.71 5.81
CA SER A 168 -3.19 7.53 4.44
C SER A 168 -4.36 7.35 3.49
N ARG A 169 -4.16 7.86 2.29
CA ARG A 169 -4.83 7.30 1.11
C ARG A 169 -4.01 6.11 0.61
N ILE A 170 -4.66 5.06 0.12
CA ILE A 170 -3.98 3.94 -0.53
C ILE A 170 -4.21 4.01 -2.04
N ASP A 171 -3.12 3.92 -2.81
CA ASP A 171 -3.17 3.65 -4.25
C ASP A 171 -2.62 2.24 -4.52
N ILE A 172 -3.25 1.55 -5.47
CA ILE A 172 -2.76 0.29 -6.02
C ILE A 172 -1.97 0.57 -7.29
N LEU A 173 -0.80 -0.05 -7.42
CA LEU A 173 0.10 0.13 -8.56
C LEU A 173 0.19 -1.11 -9.45
N GLN A 174 -0.07 -2.30 -8.88
CA GLN A 174 -0.06 -3.56 -9.61
C GLN A 174 -0.82 -4.65 -8.85
N PHE A 175 -1.28 -5.67 -9.59
CA PHE A 175 -1.70 -6.95 -9.08
C PHE A 175 -1.11 -8.06 -9.95
N SER A 176 -0.47 -9.03 -9.31
CA SER A 176 0.12 -10.20 -9.95
C SER A 176 -0.59 -11.45 -9.45
N PRO A 177 -1.59 -11.97 -10.20
CA PRO A 177 -2.27 -13.21 -9.84
C PRO A 177 -1.28 -14.38 -9.73
N ARG A 178 -1.47 -15.23 -8.71
CA ARG A 178 -0.77 -16.50 -8.66
C ARG A 178 -1.33 -17.38 -9.77
N VAL A 179 -0.50 -17.64 -10.78
CA VAL A 179 -0.79 -18.67 -11.78
C VAL A 179 -0.88 -20.01 -11.05
N GLN A 180 -2.09 -20.55 -10.86
CA GLN A 180 -2.26 -21.95 -10.51
C GLN A 180 -1.73 -22.77 -11.67
N ARG A 181 -0.53 -23.37 -11.51
CA ARG A 181 -0.14 -24.47 -12.38
C ARG A 181 -1.09 -25.62 -12.07
N LEU A 182 -2.05 -25.87 -12.97
CA LEU A 182 -2.75 -27.15 -13.00
C LEU A 182 -1.68 -28.26 -13.03
N PRO A 183 -1.79 -29.32 -12.20
CA PRO A 183 -0.92 -30.47 -12.35
C PRO A 183 -1.10 -30.98 -13.79
N GLN A 184 -0.01 -31.03 -14.56
CA GLN A 184 -0.03 -31.66 -15.87
C GLN A 184 -0.46 -33.10 -15.66
N GLY A 185 -1.66 -33.43 -16.13
CA GLY A 185 -2.20 -34.78 -16.08
C GLY A 185 -1.18 -35.71 -16.72
N GLY A 186 -0.69 -36.66 -15.92
CA GLY A 186 0.18 -37.71 -16.41
C GLY A 186 -0.52 -38.42 -17.57
N ALA A 187 0.10 -38.36 -18.75
CA ALA A 187 -0.24 -39.25 -19.84
C ALA A 187 0.05 -40.67 -19.35
N HIS A 188 -1.00 -41.38 -18.93
CA HIS A 188 -0.99 -42.83 -18.94
C HIS A 188 -1.07 -43.25 -20.41
N GLU A 189 0.10 -43.43 -21.04
CA GLU A 189 0.24 -44.34 -22.17
C GLU A 189 -0.14 -45.74 -21.69
N HIS A 190 -1.34 -46.19 -22.06
CA HIS A 190 -1.69 -47.59 -22.05
C HIS A 190 -1.35 -48.19 -23.41
N ALA A 191 -0.39 -49.11 -23.36
CA ALA A 191 -0.18 -50.30 -24.18
C ALA A 191 0.02 -50.13 -25.70
#